data_AF-G1TCH5-F1
#
_entry.id   AF-G1TCH5-F1
#
_cell.length_a   1.000
_cell.length_b   1.000
_cell.length_c   1.000
_cell.angle_alpha   90.00
_cell.angle_beta   90.00
_cell.angle_gamma   90.00
#
_symmetry.space_group_name_H-M   'P 1'
#
loop_
_entity.id
_entity.type
_entity.pdbx_description
1 polymer ?
#
loop_
_entity_poly.entity_id
_entity_poly.type
_entity_poly.pdbx_seq_one_letter_code
_entity_poly.pdbx_strand_id
1 'polypeptide(L)'
;MDADVGAAEARQDPLKPARPEDLLKFPHPPPPPRIHIRPWWFPEQELEDPLVFHLEAWVADMIFGPDRARIPEMEWMSQALLRVDRVDFRNLVESTVHGRPRVRNRVKSILLSLASWHRERRARRAEKMKHLEEFLKTTSDVNVHL
;
A
#
# COMPACT_ATOMS: atom_id res chain seq x y z
N MET A 1 -4.33 -7.50 -73.01
CA MET A 1 -4.12 -7.00 -71.63
C MET A 1 -5.46 -6.44 -71.27
N ASP A 2 -6.31 -7.28 -70.68
CA ASP A 2 -7.73 -7.01 -70.42
C ASP A 2 -8.07 -7.62 -69.07
N ALA A 3 -8.83 -6.87 -68.29
CA ALA A 3 -9.19 -7.16 -66.92
C ALA A 3 -10.34 -8.17 -66.82
N ASP A 4 -10.34 -9.04 -65.80
CA ASP A 4 -11.57 -9.46 -65.12
C ASP A 4 -11.34 -10.02 -63.71
N VAL A 5 -12.06 -9.39 -62.79
CA VAL A 5 -12.66 -9.78 -61.51
C VAL A 5 -12.21 -11.08 -60.81
N GLY A 6 -11.75 -10.91 -59.57
CA GLY A 6 -11.70 -11.94 -58.54
C GLY A 6 -11.93 -11.33 -57.15
N ALA A 7 -13.20 -11.08 -56.82
CA ALA A 7 -13.64 -10.76 -55.47
C ALA A 7 -13.76 -12.05 -54.64
N ALA A 8 -13.17 -12.08 -53.44
CA ALA A 8 -13.55 -13.03 -52.38
C ALA A 8 -13.03 -12.56 -51.00
N GLU A 9 -13.95 -11.88 -50.30
CA GLU A 9 -14.17 -11.87 -48.85
C GLU A 9 -12.99 -11.88 -47.88
N ALA A 10 -12.60 -10.67 -47.47
CA ALA A 10 -12.18 -10.42 -46.11
C ALA A 10 -13.35 -10.72 -45.15
N ARG A 11 -13.34 -11.91 -44.52
CA ARG A 11 -14.21 -12.21 -43.38
C ARG A 11 -13.75 -11.37 -42.19
N GLN A 12 -14.28 -10.16 -42.11
CA GLN A 12 -14.30 -9.38 -40.88
C GLN A 12 -15.17 -10.15 -39.89
N ASP A 13 -14.53 -10.72 -38.87
CA ASP A 13 -15.21 -11.28 -37.71
C ASP A 13 -15.97 -10.11 -37.05
N PRO A 14 -17.32 -10.12 -37.03
CA PRO A 14 -18.07 -9.01 -36.50
C PRO A 14 -17.78 -8.88 -35.01
N LEU A 15 -17.36 -7.67 -34.62
CA LEU A 15 -17.32 -7.19 -33.24
C LEU A 15 -18.40 -7.86 -32.40
N LYS A 16 -18.03 -8.87 -31.60
CA LYS A 16 -18.90 -9.42 -30.58
C LYS A 16 -19.25 -8.27 -29.64
N PRO A 17 -20.53 -7.94 -29.43
CA PRO A 17 -20.87 -6.92 -28.45
C PRO A 17 -20.41 -7.44 -27.09
N ALA A 18 -19.55 -6.64 -26.43
CA ALA A 18 -19.16 -6.86 -25.05
C ALA A 18 -20.45 -7.00 -24.23
N ARG A 19 -20.54 -8.08 -23.45
CA ARG A 19 -21.73 -8.34 -22.65
C ARG A 19 -21.94 -7.17 -21.68
N PRO A 20 -23.18 -6.80 -21.34
CA PRO A 20 -23.43 -5.69 -20.42
C PRO A 20 -22.77 -5.89 -19.05
N GLU A 21 -22.46 -7.13 -18.64
CA GLU A 21 -21.64 -7.42 -17.46
C GLU A 21 -20.16 -6.99 -17.56
N ASP A 22 -19.61 -6.80 -18.76
CA ASP A 22 -18.25 -6.24 -18.94
C ASP A 22 -18.22 -4.71 -18.83
N LEU A 23 -19.37 -4.04 -18.99
CA LEU A 23 -19.51 -2.60 -18.76
C LEU A 23 -19.66 -2.25 -17.27
N LEU A 24 -20.00 -3.23 -16.43
CA LEU A 24 -20.14 -3.03 -14.97
C LEU A 24 -18.82 -3.19 -14.21
N LYS A 25 -17.73 -3.56 -14.89
CA LYS A 25 -16.37 -3.44 -14.36
C LYS A 25 -15.90 -2.00 -14.53
N PHE A 26 -16.61 -1.05 -13.94
CA PHE A 26 -16.02 0.26 -13.74
C PHE A 26 -14.80 0.05 -12.83
N PRO A 27 -13.56 0.32 -13.29
CA PRO A 27 -12.47 0.45 -12.35
C PRO A 27 -12.94 1.48 -11.31
N HIS A 28 -12.81 1.12 -10.02
CA HIS A 28 -13.14 2.07 -8.97
C HIS A 28 -12.45 3.39 -9.31
N PRO A 29 -13.16 4.53 -9.28
CA PRO A 29 -12.54 5.80 -9.59
C PRO A 29 -11.31 5.93 -8.69
N PRO A 30 -10.13 6.28 -9.26
CA PRO A 30 -8.93 6.40 -8.47
C PRO A 30 -9.23 7.34 -7.30
N PRO A 31 -8.74 7.03 -6.09
CA PRO A 31 -8.96 7.90 -4.95
C PRO A 31 -8.55 9.34 -5.33
N PRO A 32 -9.29 10.36 -4.86
CA PRO A 32 -9.01 11.73 -5.22
C PRO A 32 -7.53 12.04 -4.99
N PRO A 33 -6.86 12.77 -5.91
CA PRO A 33 -5.47 13.12 -5.73
C PRO A 33 -5.32 13.85 -4.40
N ARG A 34 -4.56 13.25 -3.48
CA ARG A 34 -4.21 13.90 -2.21
C ARG A 34 -3.19 14.98 -2.55
N ILE A 35 -3.68 16.21 -2.75
CA ILE A 35 -2.82 17.36 -3.02
C ILE A 35 -1.99 17.63 -1.76
N HIS A 36 -0.77 17.12 -1.75
CA HIS A 36 0.21 17.44 -0.71
C HIS A 36 0.86 18.79 -1.05
N ILE A 37 0.47 19.83 -0.32
CA ILE A 37 1.05 21.16 -0.45
C ILE A 37 2.45 21.15 0.18
N ARG A 38 3.46 21.58 -0.59
CA ARG A 38 4.84 21.69 -0.09
C ARG A 38 4.88 22.71 1.06
N PRO A 39 5.40 22.34 2.25
CA PRO A 39 5.61 23.29 3.33
C PRO A 39 6.57 24.42 2.94
N TRP A 40 6.38 25.63 3.50
CA TRP A 40 7.23 26.80 3.21
C TRP A 40 8.70 26.61 3.60
N TRP A 41 8.97 25.75 4.58
CA TRP A 41 10.31 25.45 5.07
C TRP A 41 11.04 24.40 4.21
N PHE A 42 10.33 23.67 3.34
CA PHE A 42 10.92 22.57 2.58
C PHE A 42 11.50 23.06 1.24
N PRO A 43 12.81 22.88 0.98
CA PRO A 43 13.45 23.36 -0.24
C PRO A 43 12.98 22.57 -1.46
N GLU A 44 12.83 23.26 -2.60
CA GLU A 44 12.36 22.64 -3.85
C GLU A 44 13.33 21.60 -4.40
N GLN A 45 14.63 21.87 -4.29
CA GLN A 45 15.68 21.02 -4.83
C GLN A 45 15.72 19.65 -4.16
N GLU A 46 15.21 19.54 -2.93
CA GLU A 46 15.14 18.28 -2.21
C GLU A 46 13.91 17.43 -2.58
N LEU A 47 13.03 17.94 -3.46
CA LEU A 47 11.94 17.16 -4.06
C LEU A 47 12.45 16.18 -5.13
N GLU A 48 13.59 16.50 -5.74
CA GLU A 48 14.24 15.66 -6.75
C GLU A 48 14.73 14.34 -6.16
N ASP A 49 14.64 13.28 -6.96
CA ASP A 49 15.12 11.93 -6.61
C ASP A 49 14.60 11.44 -5.24
N PRO A 50 13.27 11.24 -5.10
CA PRO A 50 12.71 10.75 -3.86
C PRO A 50 13.15 9.32 -3.55
N LEU A 51 13.23 8.99 -2.27
CA LEU A 51 13.40 7.62 -1.83
C LEU A 51 12.03 6.97 -1.66
N VAL A 52 11.79 5.88 -2.39
CA VAL A 52 10.51 5.14 -2.36
C VAL A 52 10.71 3.75 -1.75
N PHE A 53 9.77 3.30 -0.92
CA PHE A 53 9.73 1.95 -0.35
C PHE A 53 8.30 1.54 0.03
N HIS A 54 8.09 0.25 0.28
CA HIS A 54 6.75 -0.29 0.52
C HIS A 54 6.58 -0.78 1.96
N LEU A 55 5.39 -0.55 2.52
CA LEU A 55 4.96 -1.05 3.82
C LEU A 55 3.59 -1.70 3.70
N GLU A 56 3.27 -2.66 4.57
CA GLU A 56 1.89 -3.14 4.72
C GLU A 56 1.02 -2.00 5.27
N ALA A 57 -0.20 -1.84 4.75
CA ALA A 57 -1.08 -0.73 5.09
C ALA A 57 -1.36 -0.68 6.60
N TRP A 58 -1.61 -1.83 7.23
CA TRP A 58 -1.83 -1.89 8.68
C TRP A 58 -0.61 -1.45 9.49
N VAL A 59 0.61 -1.70 8.99
CA VAL A 59 1.85 -1.24 9.66
C VAL A 59 1.98 0.26 9.48
N ALA A 60 1.69 0.77 8.29
CA ALA A 60 1.72 2.19 8.00
C ALA A 60 0.72 2.97 8.87
N ASP A 61 -0.50 2.46 9.06
CA ASP A 61 -1.50 3.07 9.96
C ASP A 61 -1.00 3.13 11.42
N MET A 62 -0.25 2.11 11.86
CA MET A 62 0.35 2.11 13.20
C MET A 62 1.47 3.14 13.37
N ILE A 63 2.25 3.39 12.31
CA ILE A 63 3.37 4.32 12.31
C ILE A 63 2.86 5.76 12.14
N PHE A 64 2.17 6.03 11.03
CA PHE A 64 1.73 7.36 10.61
C PHE A 64 0.41 7.79 11.26
N GLY A 65 -0.24 6.90 12.00
CA GLY A 65 -1.55 7.14 12.61
C GLY A 65 -2.71 6.98 11.61
N PRO A 66 -3.96 6.93 12.13
CA PRO A 66 -5.15 6.93 11.29
C PRO A 66 -5.16 8.19 10.42
N ASP A 67 -5.58 8.02 9.16
CA ASP A 67 -5.59 9.07 8.14
C ASP A 67 -4.25 9.79 7.95
N ARG A 68 -3.15 9.16 8.38
CA ARG A 68 -1.79 9.69 8.31
C ARG A 68 -1.56 10.93 9.20
N ALA A 69 -2.32 11.08 10.28
CA ALA A 69 -2.32 12.27 11.14
C ALA A 69 -0.94 12.64 11.77
N ARG A 70 -0.01 11.69 11.87
CA ARG A 70 1.34 11.93 12.44
C ARG A 70 2.36 12.39 11.40
N ILE A 71 2.04 12.35 10.11
CA ILE A 71 2.98 12.77 9.05
C ILE A 71 3.51 14.19 9.28
N PRO A 72 2.68 15.22 9.54
CA PRO A 72 3.20 16.59 9.68
C PRO A 72 4.24 16.75 10.80
N GLU A 73 4.03 16.07 11.94
CA GLU A 73 4.98 16.07 13.06
C GLU A 73 6.30 15.39 12.65
N MET A 74 6.21 14.22 12.02
CA MET A 74 7.39 13.49 11.56
C MET A 74 8.18 14.25 10.50
N GLU A 75 7.50 14.92 9.57
CA GLU A 75 8.13 15.75 8.55
C GLU A 75 8.89 16.91 9.19
N TRP A 76 8.26 17.60 10.15
CA TRP A 76 8.90 18.68 10.90
C TRP A 76 10.12 18.21 11.68
N MET A 77 10.03 17.09 12.40
CA MET A 77 11.13 16.58 13.22
C MET A 77 12.31 16.06 12.38
N SER A 78 12.01 15.41 11.25
CA SER A 78 13.03 14.82 10.39
C SER A 78 13.59 15.78 9.36
N GLN A 79 12.93 16.92 9.14
CA GLN A 79 13.22 17.86 8.05
C GLN A 79 13.20 17.13 6.69
N ALA A 80 12.21 16.26 6.51
CA ALA A 80 11.97 15.48 5.29
C ALA A 80 10.48 15.50 4.95
N LEU A 81 10.13 15.49 3.66
CA LEU A 81 8.72 15.40 3.24
C LEU A 81 8.34 13.94 3.06
N LEU A 82 7.14 13.56 3.52
CA LEU A 82 6.63 12.19 3.52
C LEU A 82 5.30 12.11 2.76
N ARG A 83 5.24 11.25 1.75
CA ARG A 83 3.99 10.82 1.11
C ARG A 83 3.81 9.32 1.33
N VAL A 84 2.57 8.87 1.49
CA VAL A 84 2.27 7.48 1.87
C VAL A 84 1.07 6.95 1.08
N ASP A 85 1.18 6.71 -0.20
CA ASP A 85 0.03 6.42 -1.05
C ASP A 85 -0.37 4.94 -1.06
N ARG A 86 -1.67 4.65 -1.18
CA ARG A 86 -2.14 3.27 -1.23
C ARG A 86 -1.83 2.70 -2.60
N VAL A 87 -1.33 1.47 -2.62
CA VAL A 87 -1.11 0.72 -3.85
C VAL A 87 -2.30 -0.22 -4.03
N ASP A 88 -2.99 -0.11 -5.18
CA ASP A 88 -4.28 -0.76 -5.44
C ASP A 88 -4.27 -2.30 -5.31
N PHE A 89 -3.08 -2.90 -5.38
CA PHE A 89 -2.89 -4.33 -5.27
C PHE A 89 -1.96 -4.65 -4.09
N ARG A 90 -2.40 -5.53 -3.17
CA ARG A 90 -1.65 -6.16 -2.06
C ARG A 90 -1.72 -5.53 -0.66
N ASN A 91 -2.66 -4.64 -0.35
CA ASN A 91 -2.76 -4.02 0.99
C ASN A 91 -1.41 -3.39 1.43
N LEU A 92 -0.69 -2.85 0.45
CA LEU A 92 0.58 -2.16 0.63
C LEU A 92 0.33 -0.66 0.46
N VAL A 93 1.20 0.12 1.09
CA VAL A 93 1.35 1.53 0.82
C VAL A 93 2.76 1.79 0.32
N GLU A 94 2.85 2.67 -0.65
CA GLU A 94 4.09 3.26 -1.13
C GLU A 94 4.42 4.45 -0.23
N SER A 95 5.56 4.39 0.44
CA SER A 95 6.10 5.48 1.25
C SER A 95 7.23 6.16 0.50
N THR A 96 7.08 7.46 0.30
CA THR A 96 7.97 8.31 -0.48
C THR A 96 8.55 9.38 0.42
N VAL A 97 9.88 9.49 0.45
CA VAL A 97 10.64 10.41 1.30
C VAL A 97 11.42 11.37 0.41
N HIS A 98 11.12 12.66 0.50
CA HIS A 98 11.92 13.73 -0.10
C HIS A 98 12.81 14.35 0.97
N GLY A 99 13.97 14.84 0.55
CA GLY A 99 14.96 15.39 1.47
C GLY A 99 16.39 15.12 1.01
N ARG A 100 17.37 15.60 1.76
CA ARG A 100 18.78 15.29 1.54
C ARG A 100 19.05 13.78 1.57
N PRO A 101 19.95 13.23 0.74
CA PRO A 101 20.20 11.79 0.67
C PRO A 101 20.48 11.10 2.03
N ARG A 102 21.26 11.75 2.90
CA ARG A 102 21.54 11.23 4.26
C ARG A 102 20.28 11.21 5.14
N VAL A 103 19.43 12.23 5.03
CA VAL A 103 18.18 12.33 5.79
C VAL A 103 17.19 11.28 5.30
N ARG A 104 17.02 11.11 3.98
CA ARG A 104 16.14 10.08 3.39
C ARG A 104 16.48 8.68 3.90
N ASN A 105 17.77 8.31 3.88
CA ASN A 105 18.23 7.01 4.35
C ASN A 105 18.00 6.81 5.85
N ARG A 106 18.22 7.85 6.66
CA ARG A 106 17.95 7.82 8.10
C ARG A 106 16.46 7.63 8.38
N VAL A 107 15.61 8.40 7.72
CA VAL A 107 14.15 8.31 7.84
C VAL A 107 13.66 6.92 7.44
N LYS A 108 14.10 6.40 6.29
CA LYS A 108 13.81 5.02 5.85
C LYS A 108 14.17 3.99 6.92
N SER A 109 15.39 4.07 7.47
CA SER A 109 15.87 3.12 8.48
C SER A 109 15.00 3.13 9.74
N ILE A 110 14.63 4.32 10.23
CA ILE A 110 13.73 4.48 11.39
C ILE A 110 12.35 3.88 11.10
N LEU A 111 11.77 4.19 9.94
CA LEU A 111 10.45 3.70 9.54
C LEU A 111 10.44 2.17 9.40
N LEU A 112 11.47 1.58 8.79
CA LEU A 112 11.61 0.13 8.68
C LEU A 112 11.84 -0.55 10.04
N SER A 113 12.56 0.11 10.95
CA SER A 113 12.75 -0.41 12.32
C SER A 113 11.44 -0.41 13.11
N LEU A 114 10.66 0.66 13.02
CA LEU A 114 9.31 0.73 13.61
C LEU A 114 8.39 -0.33 13.01
N ALA A 115 8.45 -0.52 11.68
CA ALA A 115 7.69 -1.56 11.00
C ALA A 115 8.04 -2.97 11.50
N SER A 116 9.33 -3.26 11.64
CA SER A 116 9.82 -4.53 12.21
C SER A 116 9.30 -4.74 13.63
N TRP A 117 9.41 -3.73 14.49
CA TRP A 117 8.89 -3.78 15.86
C TRP A 117 7.38 -4.05 15.92
N HIS A 118 6.59 -3.40 15.07
CA HIS A 118 5.14 -3.63 14.99
C HIS A 118 4.81 -5.06 14.56
N ARG A 119 5.52 -5.62 13.58
CA ARG A 119 5.37 -7.01 13.12
C ARG A 119 5.71 -8.00 14.23
N GLU A 120 6.86 -7.84 14.87
CA GLU A 120 7.30 -8.69 15.97
C GLU A 120 6.31 -8.65 17.15
N ARG A 121 5.83 -7.45 17.49
CA ARG A 121 4.81 -7.28 18.54
C ARG A 121 3.49 -7.99 18.19
N ARG A 122 3.09 -8.01 16.92
CA ARG A 122 1.89 -8.74 16.47
C ARG A 122 2.12 -10.25 16.55
N ALA A 123 3.26 -10.75 16.09
CA ALA A 123 3.61 -12.17 16.15
C ALA A 123 3.61 -12.70 17.60
N ARG A 124 4.30 -12.00 18.51
CA ARG A 124 4.32 -12.37 19.94
C ARG A 124 2.94 -12.40 20.58
N ARG A 125 2.02 -11.53 20.18
CA ARG A 125 0.64 -11.54 20.69
C ARG A 125 -0.15 -12.73 20.16
N ALA A 126 0.03 -13.08 18.89
CA ALA A 126 -0.61 -14.25 18.30
C ALA A 126 -0.13 -15.54 18.99
N GLU A 127 1.16 -15.68 19.26
CA GLU A 127 1.72 -16.81 20.01
C GLU A 127 1.13 -16.92 21.42
N LYS A 128 1.07 -15.80 22.15
CA LYS A 128 0.45 -15.77 23.49
C LYS A 128 -1.02 -16.17 23.46
N MET A 129 -1.77 -15.72 22.45
CA MET A 129 -3.18 -16.09 22.30
C MET A 129 -3.32 -17.59 22.05
N LYS A 130 -2.48 -18.15 21.17
CA LYS A 130 -2.47 -19.58 20.88
C LYS A 130 -2.20 -20.42 22.14
N HIS A 131 -1.20 -20.04 22.95
CA HIS A 131 -0.93 -20.73 24.22
C HIS A 131 -2.10 -20.62 25.21
N LEU A 132 -2.78 -19.48 25.25
CA LEU A 132 -3.97 -19.32 26.08
C LEU A 132 -5.11 -20.24 25.63
N GLU A 133 -5.37 -20.33 24.32
CA GLU A 133 -6.38 -21.23 23.76
C GLU A 133 -6.07 -22.71 24.06
N GLU A 134 -4.81 -23.12 23.93
CA GLU A 134 -4.35 -24.46 24.28
C GLU A 134 -4.58 -24.76 25.77
N PHE A 135 -4.22 -23.82 26.66
CA PHE A 135 -4.45 -23.96 28.10
C PHE A 135 -5.95 -24.05 28.47
N LEU A 136 -6.79 -23.25 27.83
CA LEU A 136 -8.23 -23.29 28.07
C LEU A 136 -8.85 -24.61 27.60
N LYS A 137 -8.36 -25.17 26.48
CA LYS A 137 -8.80 -26.47 25.99
C LYS A 137 -8.41 -27.61 26.94
N THR A 138 -7.17 -27.64 27.41
CA THR A 138 -6.72 -28.70 28.33
C THR A 138 -7.47 -28.66 29.66
N THR A 139 -7.76 -27.48 30.20
CA THR A 139 -8.53 -27.34 31.44
C THR A 139 -10.00 -27.70 31.29
N SER A 140 -10.61 -27.48 30.11
CA SER A 140 -11.96 -27.99 29.83
C SER A 140 -12.01 -29.51 29.70
N ASP A 141 -11.01 -30.14 29.05
CA ASP A 141 -10.98 -31.60 28.86
C ASP A 141 -10.78 -32.35 30.20
N VAL A 142 -10.01 -31.79 31.14
CA VAL A 142 -9.83 -32.35 32.48
C VAL A 142 -11.11 -32.32 33.32
N ASN A 143 -12.01 -31.35 33.08
CA ASN A 143 -13.23 -31.17 33.86
C ASN A 143 -14.42 -32.02 33.37
N VAL A 144 -14.31 -32.72 32.23
CA VAL A 144 -15.35 -33.63 31.69
C VAL A 144 -15.11 -35.09 32.12
N HIS A 145 -13.96 -35.39 32.73
CA HIS A 145 -13.58 -36.73 33.18
C HIS A 145 -13.63 -36.95 34.71
N LEU A 146 -14.22 -36.01 35.46
CA LEU A 146 -14.56 -36.13 36.88
C LEU A 146 -16.09 -36.20 37.05
#